data_AF-A0A1Y0BDN6-F1
#
_entry.id   AF-A0A1Y0BDN6-F1
#
_cell.length_a   1.000
_cell.length_b   1.000
_cell.length_c   1.000
_cell.angle_alpha   90.00
_cell.angle_beta   90.00
_cell.angle_gamma   90.00
#
_symmetry.space_group_name_H-M   'P 1'
#
loop_
_entity.id
_entity.type
_entity.pdbx_description
1 polymer ?
#
loop_
_entity_poly.entity_id
_entity_poly.type
_entity_poly.pdbx_seq_one_letter_code
_entity_poly.pdbx_strand_id
1 'polypeptide(L)'
;MKIGVTSGAAAANNLAAVVARAKQLEAAGFPTMWMVQGFGHDAINALSIAGCATSRIELGTSVTPIQPRHPVALAQQALTAATATGGRFTLGIGLSHKMMIEDMLGLSYEKPASHMREYLAVLGPLLKGERASHTGGRYKVKAGIDIADAPGPVSVLLAALGPVMLNLAGALADGTITWLTGFNTLEKHITPLITRAARDAGRSAPRIVAGLPILLTSDPDNARQSLAKQLKFYDALPSYRAMMDREGAASAADTAILGGENVLDAALARLRDIGVTDFRASITSIGGDSEQRTIDYLASKL
;
A
#
# COMPACT_ATOMS: atom_id res chain seq x y z
N MET A 1 -2.15 10.53 -12.70
CA MET A 1 -1.59 9.84 -11.52
C MET A 1 -1.87 10.68 -10.29
N LYS A 2 -2.50 10.10 -9.26
CA LYS A 2 -2.69 10.72 -7.94
C LYS A 2 -1.36 10.69 -7.17
N ILE A 3 -1.06 11.73 -6.38
CA ILE A 3 0.10 11.73 -5.48
C ILE A 3 -0.41 11.65 -4.05
N GLY A 4 0.01 10.63 -3.31
CA GLY A 4 -0.32 10.39 -1.92
C GLY A 4 0.90 10.36 -1.03
N VAL A 5 0.68 10.48 0.28
CA VAL A 5 1.77 10.47 1.27
C VAL A 5 1.51 9.39 2.31
N THR A 6 2.56 8.71 2.75
CA THR A 6 2.47 7.81 3.91
C THR A 6 2.29 8.60 5.20
N SER A 7 1.55 8.07 6.19
CA SER A 7 1.34 8.70 7.49
C SER A 7 2.64 9.07 8.22
N GLY A 8 3.74 8.35 7.94
CA GLY A 8 5.02 8.48 8.62
C GLY A 8 5.10 7.62 9.89
N ALA A 9 6.30 7.15 10.23
CA ALA A 9 6.52 6.26 11.37
C ALA A 9 6.25 6.94 12.71
N ALA A 10 6.57 8.23 12.83
CA ALA A 10 6.33 9.01 14.04
C ALA A 10 4.83 9.20 14.34
N ALA A 11 4.02 9.42 13.30
CA ALA A 11 2.57 9.54 13.46
C ALA A 11 1.93 8.18 13.78
N ALA A 12 2.42 7.08 13.21
CA ALA A 12 1.78 5.76 13.33
C ALA A 12 1.66 5.23 14.77
N ASN A 13 2.54 5.66 15.69
CA ASN A 13 2.52 5.24 17.10
C ASN A 13 1.76 6.21 18.02
N ASN A 14 1.17 7.28 17.48
CA ASN A 14 0.37 8.24 18.23
C ASN A 14 -0.90 8.55 17.43
N LEU A 15 -2.03 8.00 17.88
CA LEU A 15 -3.31 8.16 17.19
C LEU A 15 -3.70 9.62 16.92
N ALA A 16 -3.45 10.54 17.87
CA ALA A 16 -3.72 11.97 17.66
C ALA A 16 -2.84 12.55 16.54
N ALA A 17 -1.60 12.10 16.42
CA ALA A 17 -0.71 12.48 15.33
C ALA A 17 -1.17 11.91 13.98
N VAL A 18 -1.73 10.70 13.92
CA VAL A 18 -2.36 10.17 12.69
C VAL A 18 -3.51 11.06 12.24
N VAL A 19 -4.40 11.45 13.17
CA VAL A 19 -5.53 12.34 12.88
C VAL A 19 -5.05 13.71 12.40
N ALA A 20 -4.10 14.32 13.11
CA ALA A 20 -3.51 15.60 12.73
C ALA A 20 -2.86 15.54 11.35
N ARG A 21 -2.15 14.44 11.05
CA ARG A 21 -1.50 14.23 9.75
C ARG A 21 -2.52 14.11 8.62
N ALA A 22 -3.61 13.38 8.82
CA ALA A 22 -4.68 13.26 7.83
C ALA A 22 -5.29 14.64 7.51
N LYS A 23 -5.57 15.44 8.54
CA LYS A 23 -6.07 16.82 8.38
C LYS A 23 -5.09 17.72 7.64
N GLN A 24 -3.80 17.65 7.99
CA GLN A 24 -2.75 18.42 7.34
C GLN A 24 -2.66 18.09 5.85
N LEU A 25 -2.62 16.80 5.50
CA LEU A 25 -2.52 16.35 4.11
C LEU A 25 -3.78 16.71 3.30
N GLU A 26 -4.98 16.58 3.89
CA GLU A 26 -6.22 17.02 3.25
C GLU A 26 -6.26 18.53 3.01
N ALA A 27 -5.80 19.33 3.99
CA ALA A 27 -5.73 20.79 3.86
C ALA A 27 -4.72 21.22 2.80
N ALA A 28 -3.63 20.47 2.64
CA ALA A 28 -2.64 20.66 1.57
C ALA A 28 -3.09 20.11 0.19
N GLY A 29 -4.31 19.55 0.11
CA GLY A 29 -4.92 19.10 -1.15
C GLY A 29 -4.59 17.66 -1.56
N PHE A 30 -3.81 16.90 -0.76
CA PHE A 30 -3.42 15.54 -1.15
C PHE A 30 -4.66 14.64 -1.31
N PRO A 31 -4.77 13.90 -2.44
CA PRO A 31 -5.92 13.03 -2.69
C PRO A 31 -5.91 11.75 -1.84
N THR A 32 -4.76 11.31 -1.34
CA THR A 32 -4.66 10.05 -0.58
C THR A 32 -3.63 10.11 0.55
N MET A 33 -3.95 9.49 1.70
CA MET A 33 -2.98 9.17 2.76
C MET A 33 -2.94 7.66 2.98
N TRP A 34 -1.73 7.11 3.11
CA TRP A 34 -1.52 5.68 3.28
C TRP A 34 -0.88 5.35 4.63
N MET A 35 -1.35 4.30 5.32
CA MET A 35 -0.77 3.83 6.57
C MET A 35 -0.34 2.37 6.48
N VAL A 36 0.87 2.05 6.93
CA VAL A 36 1.38 0.68 7.00
C VAL A 36 0.94 0.06 8.32
N GLN A 37 0.57 -1.22 8.32
CA GLN A 37 0.44 -1.95 9.59
C GLN A 37 1.82 -2.16 10.21
N GLY A 38 2.15 -1.35 11.20
CA GLY A 38 3.34 -1.52 12.05
C GLY A 38 3.04 -2.30 13.33
N PHE A 39 3.92 -2.14 14.32
CA PHE A 39 3.79 -2.73 15.66
C PHE A 39 2.99 -1.86 16.65
N GLY A 40 2.61 -0.65 16.24
CA GLY A 40 1.81 0.27 17.02
C GLY A 40 0.30 0.02 16.83
N HIS A 41 -0.45 1.10 16.62
CA HIS A 41 -1.89 1.02 16.40
C HIS A 41 -2.24 0.17 15.17
N ASP A 42 -3.40 -0.50 15.23
CA ASP A 42 -4.01 -1.13 14.06
C ASP A 42 -4.31 -0.06 13.00
N ALA A 43 -3.79 -0.25 11.79
CA ALA A 43 -3.84 0.76 10.74
C ALA A 43 -5.26 1.03 10.25
N ILE A 44 -6.12 0.01 10.20
CA ILE A 44 -7.51 0.18 9.76
C ILE A 44 -8.25 1.03 10.79
N ASN A 45 -8.15 0.68 12.07
CA ASN A 45 -8.80 1.42 13.13
C ASN A 45 -8.29 2.87 13.25
N ALA A 46 -6.97 3.08 13.13
CA ALA A 46 -6.40 4.42 13.16
C ALA A 46 -6.91 5.29 11.99
N LEU A 47 -7.01 4.70 10.79
CA LEU A 47 -7.56 5.39 9.61
C LEU A 47 -9.07 5.62 9.72
N SER A 48 -9.85 4.74 10.36
CA SER A 48 -11.27 4.99 10.64
C SER A 48 -11.45 6.26 11.48
N ILE A 49 -10.63 6.41 12.54
CA ILE A 49 -10.69 7.57 13.44
C ILE A 49 -10.24 8.85 12.73
N ALA A 50 -9.18 8.78 11.91
CA ALA A 50 -8.78 9.89 11.04
C ALA A 50 -9.84 10.23 9.99
N GLY A 51 -10.58 9.22 9.51
CA GLY A 51 -11.70 9.34 8.58
C GLY A 51 -12.79 10.26 9.09
N CYS A 52 -13.18 10.11 10.36
CA CYS A 52 -14.16 10.97 11.03
C CYS A 52 -13.73 12.43 11.14
N ALA A 53 -12.42 12.71 11.02
CA ALA A 53 -11.84 14.03 11.17
C ALA A 53 -11.49 14.70 9.82
N THR A 54 -11.82 14.06 8.70
CA THR A 54 -11.53 14.50 7.32
C THR A 54 -12.77 14.32 6.44
N SER A 55 -12.78 14.90 5.25
CA SER A 55 -13.99 14.97 4.40
C SER A 55 -13.80 14.59 2.93
N ARG A 56 -12.56 14.61 2.42
CA ARG A 56 -12.23 14.45 0.99
C ARG A 56 -11.10 13.46 0.75
N ILE A 57 -10.07 13.44 1.60
CA ILE A 57 -8.89 12.59 1.40
C ILE A 57 -9.25 11.11 1.46
N GLU A 58 -8.74 10.34 0.51
CA GLU A 58 -8.82 8.88 0.54
C GLU A 58 -7.84 8.34 1.58
N LEU A 59 -8.28 7.41 2.41
CA LEU A 59 -7.46 6.79 3.45
C LEU A 59 -7.27 5.31 3.13
N GLY A 60 -6.02 4.85 3.07
CA GLY A 60 -5.76 3.45 2.71
C GLY A 60 -4.64 2.77 3.48
N THR A 61 -4.75 1.45 3.64
CA THR A 61 -3.67 0.65 4.23
C THR A 61 -2.63 0.27 3.17
N SER A 62 -1.36 0.16 3.55
CA SER A 62 -0.26 -0.16 2.62
C SER A 62 0.89 -0.99 3.23
N VAL A 63 0.64 -2.15 3.83
CA VAL A 63 -0.58 -2.97 3.77
C VAL A 63 -0.90 -3.60 5.11
N THR A 64 -2.11 -4.15 5.22
CA THR A 64 -2.56 -4.99 6.34
C THR A 64 -2.21 -6.46 6.05
N PRO A 65 -1.41 -7.13 6.90
CA PRO A 65 -1.15 -8.56 6.80
C PRO A 65 -2.43 -9.37 6.97
N ILE A 66 -2.65 -10.34 6.08
CA ILE A 66 -3.83 -11.21 6.12
C ILE A 66 -3.69 -12.35 7.13
N GLN A 67 -2.48 -12.80 7.43
CA GLN A 67 -2.24 -13.98 8.27
C GLN A 67 -2.86 -13.88 9.68
N PRO A 68 -2.76 -12.75 10.41
CA PRO A 68 -3.34 -12.66 11.74
C PRO A 68 -4.86 -12.41 11.78
N ARG A 69 -5.54 -12.29 10.63
CA ARG A 69 -6.96 -11.87 10.57
C ARG A 69 -7.78 -12.81 9.69
N HIS A 70 -8.87 -13.36 10.23
CA HIS A 70 -9.81 -14.12 9.41
C HIS A 70 -10.45 -13.22 8.33
N PRO A 71 -10.68 -13.67 7.08
CA PRO A 71 -11.18 -12.81 5.99
C PRO A 71 -12.53 -12.15 6.29
N VAL A 72 -13.41 -12.82 7.03
CA VAL A 72 -14.69 -12.22 7.47
C VAL A 72 -14.46 -11.07 8.46
N ALA A 73 -13.54 -11.23 9.40
CA ALA A 73 -13.22 -10.17 10.37
C ALA A 73 -12.56 -8.97 9.68
N LEU A 74 -11.67 -9.21 8.72
CA LEU A 74 -11.06 -8.13 7.93
C LEU A 74 -12.09 -7.40 7.08
N ALA A 75 -13.07 -8.12 6.50
CA ALA A 75 -14.17 -7.50 5.77
C ALA A 75 -15.00 -6.57 6.68
N GLN A 76 -15.34 -7.01 7.89
CA GLN A 76 -16.05 -6.17 8.87
C GLN A 76 -15.24 -4.91 9.21
N GLN A 77 -13.94 -5.07 9.49
CA GLN A 77 -13.06 -3.94 9.79
C GLN A 77 -13.00 -2.93 8.64
N ALA A 78 -12.86 -3.42 7.40
CA ALA A 78 -12.78 -2.57 6.22
C ALA A 78 -14.10 -1.85 5.91
N LEU A 79 -15.24 -2.53 6.06
CA LEU A 79 -16.56 -1.92 5.90
C LEU A 79 -16.83 -0.85 6.98
N THR A 80 -16.46 -1.12 8.24
CA THR A 80 -16.54 -0.11 9.32
C THR A 80 -15.67 1.11 9.01
N ALA A 81 -14.44 0.90 8.51
CA ALA A 81 -13.57 2.00 8.10
C ALA A 81 -14.15 2.78 6.91
N ALA A 82 -14.77 2.09 5.96
CA ALA A 82 -15.48 2.74 4.86
C ALA A 82 -16.64 3.59 5.38
N THR A 83 -17.49 3.08 6.28
CA THR A 83 -18.55 3.88 6.93
C THR A 83 -17.98 5.12 7.63
N ALA A 84 -16.94 4.95 8.46
CA ALA A 84 -16.31 6.06 9.18
C ALA A 84 -15.69 7.14 8.26
N THR A 85 -15.24 6.74 7.07
CA THR A 85 -14.66 7.63 6.06
C THR A 85 -15.68 8.14 5.04
N GLY A 86 -16.96 7.72 5.12
CA GLY A 86 -17.95 8.04 4.08
C GLY A 86 -17.59 7.47 2.71
N GLY A 87 -17.07 6.25 2.67
CA GLY A 87 -16.71 5.52 1.44
C GLY A 87 -15.32 5.83 0.88
N ARG A 88 -14.51 6.64 1.58
CA ARG A 88 -13.15 7.03 1.16
C ARG A 88 -12.05 6.07 1.62
N PHE A 89 -12.40 4.87 2.09
CA PHE A 89 -11.44 3.89 2.56
C PHE A 89 -11.01 2.91 1.45
N THR A 90 -9.70 2.67 1.33
CA THR A 90 -9.12 1.62 0.46
C THR A 90 -8.34 0.61 1.29
N LEU A 91 -8.69 -0.66 1.18
CA LEU A 91 -8.01 -1.73 1.89
C LEU A 91 -6.81 -2.25 1.08
N GLY A 92 -5.58 -1.87 1.45
CA GLY A 92 -4.39 -2.58 1.00
C GLY A 92 -4.10 -3.79 1.88
N ILE A 93 -4.01 -4.97 1.26
CA ILE A 93 -3.68 -6.24 1.92
C ILE A 93 -2.38 -6.82 1.37
N GLY A 94 -1.73 -7.67 2.16
CA GLY A 94 -0.59 -8.41 1.67
C GLY A 94 -0.21 -9.54 2.59
N LEU A 95 0.83 -10.25 2.16
CA LEU A 95 1.52 -11.20 3.01
C LEU A 95 2.59 -10.44 3.77
N SER A 96 2.70 -10.68 5.07
CA SER A 96 3.90 -10.28 5.82
C SER A 96 5.10 -11.17 5.42
N HIS A 97 6.22 -11.08 6.13
CA HIS A 97 7.41 -11.87 5.87
C HIS A 97 7.39 -13.17 6.67
N LYS A 98 7.98 -14.25 6.12
CA LYS A 98 7.98 -15.58 6.74
C LYS A 98 8.40 -15.54 8.21
N MET A 99 9.55 -14.91 8.51
CA MET A 99 10.04 -14.75 9.89
C MET A 99 9.05 -14.02 10.81
N MET A 100 8.33 -13.03 10.29
CA MET A 100 7.35 -12.27 11.09
C MET A 100 6.11 -13.11 11.37
N ILE A 101 5.74 -13.99 10.45
CA ILE A 101 4.54 -14.83 10.59
C ILE A 101 4.83 -16.06 11.44
N GLU A 102 5.93 -16.77 11.16
CA GLU A 102 6.28 -18.01 11.86
C GLU A 102 6.96 -17.71 13.20
N ASP A 103 8.04 -16.94 13.21
CA ASP A 103 8.87 -16.79 14.42
C ASP A 103 8.27 -15.82 15.43
N MET A 104 7.65 -14.73 14.97
CA MET A 104 7.07 -13.71 15.87
C MET A 104 5.61 -14.00 16.23
N LEU A 105 4.78 -14.45 15.29
CA LEU A 105 3.34 -14.65 15.51
C LEU A 105 2.93 -16.11 15.71
N GLY A 106 3.82 -17.08 15.45
CA GLY A 106 3.51 -18.51 15.60
C GLY A 106 2.50 -19.04 14.58
N LEU A 107 2.34 -18.36 13.44
CA LEU A 107 1.38 -18.72 12.39
C LEU A 107 2.09 -19.38 11.20
N SER A 108 1.36 -20.18 10.40
CA SER A 108 1.92 -20.82 9.20
C SER A 108 2.11 -19.82 8.05
N TYR A 109 3.27 -19.87 7.38
CA TYR A 109 3.54 -19.14 6.13
C TYR A 109 3.45 -20.02 4.87
N GLU A 110 2.85 -21.21 4.97
CA GLU A 110 2.85 -22.16 3.86
C GLU A 110 1.97 -21.71 2.68
N LYS A 111 2.37 -22.10 1.46
CA LYS A 111 1.62 -21.90 0.20
C LYS A 111 0.99 -20.49 0.11
N PRO A 112 1.80 -19.41 0.21
CA PRO A 112 1.33 -18.03 0.36
C PRO A 112 0.35 -17.58 -0.74
N ALA A 113 0.60 -17.95 -2.00
CA ALA A 113 -0.29 -17.62 -3.10
C ALA A 113 -1.65 -18.35 -3.03
N SER A 114 -1.64 -19.62 -2.59
CA SER A 114 -2.88 -20.38 -2.36
C SER A 114 -3.67 -19.79 -1.21
N HIS A 115 -2.99 -19.38 -0.12
CA HIS A 115 -3.62 -18.69 1.00
C HIS A 115 -4.28 -17.40 0.54
N MET A 116 -3.55 -16.54 -0.18
CA MET A 116 -4.09 -15.28 -0.70
C MET A 116 -5.29 -15.50 -1.64
N ARG A 117 -5.24 -16.51 -2.51
CA ARG A 117 -6.35 -16.85 -3.41
C ARG A 117 -7.62 -17.20 -2.65
N GLU A 118 -7.54 -18.14 -1.69
CA GLU A 118 -8.71 -18.51 -0.88
C GLU A 118 -9.17 -17.35 0.01
N TYR A 119 -8.25 -16.52 0.50
CA TYR A 119 -8.57 -15.34 1.28
C TYR A 119 -9.41 -14.34 0.48
N LEU A 120 -8.99 -14.02 -0.75
CA LEU A 120 -9.71 -13.12 -1.65
C LEU A 120 -11.06 -13.71 -2.12
N ALA A 121 -11.17 -15.04 -2.24
CA ALA A 121 -12.44 -15.70 -2.56
C ALA A 121 -13.50 -15.51 -1.47
N VAL A 122 -13.08 -15.31 -0.22
CA VAL A 122 -13.99 -14.97 0.89
C VAL A 122 -14.12 -13.45 1.05
N LEU A 123 -13.01 -12.72 1.06
CA LEU A 123 -12.98 -11.27 1.32
C LEU A 123 -13.68 -10.47 0.23
N GLY A 124 -13.40 -10.77 -1.04
CA GLY A 124 -13.86 -9.97 -2.19
C GLY A 124 -15.37 -9.77 -2.25
N PRO A 125 -16.19 -10.84 -2.21
CA PRO A 125 -17.65 -10.72 -2.18
C PRO A 125 -18.15 -9.90 -0.97
N LEU A 126 -17.59 -10.15 0.22
CA LEU A 126 -18.01 -9.43 1.44
C LEU A 126 -17.75 -7.93 1.35
N LEU A 127 -16.61 -7.52 0.78
CA LEU A 127 -16.30 -6.10 0.57
C LEU A 127 -17.24 -5.42 -0.43
N LYS A 128 -17.94 -6.19 -1.28
CA LYS A 128 -18.97 -5.68 -2.22
C LYS A 128 -20.38 -5.69 -1.63
N GLY A 129 -20.55 -6.09 -0.37
CA GLY A 129 -21.86 -6.30 0.24
C GLY A 129 -22.55 -7.60 -0.19
N GLU A 130 -21.84 -8.49 -0.87
CA GLU A 130 -22.34 -9.80 -1.28
C GLU A 130 -22.11 -10.85 -0.18
N ARG A 131 -22.79 -11.99 -0.28
CA ARG A 131 -22.52 -13.14 0.60
C ARG A 131 -21.34 -13.95 0.06
N ALA A 132 -20.41 -14.32 0.94
CA ALA A 132 -19.34 -15.24 0.59
C ALA A 132 -19.77 -16.69 0.85
N SER A 133 -19.52 -17.56 -0.13
CA SER A 133 -19.63 -19.01 0.00
C SER A 133 -18.42 -19.66 -0.65
N HIS A 134 -17.47 -20.12 0.16
CA HIS A 134 -16.21 -20.72 -0.30
C HIS A 134 -15.95 -22.04 0.43
N THR A 135 -15.42 -23.03 -0.29
CA THR A 135 -14.97 -24.30 0.25
C THR A 135 -13.65 -24.66 -0.42
N GLY A 136 -12.55 -24.45 0.29
CA GLY A 136 -11.20 -24.77 -0.14
C GLY A 136 -10.41 -25.49 0.95
N GLY A 137 -9.09 -25.58 0.76
CA GLY A 137 -8.22 -26.32 1.68
C GLY A 137 -7.96 -25.59 2.99
N ARG A 138 -8.04 -24.24 2.99
CA ARG A 138 -7.82 -23.42 4.19
C ARG A 138 -9.11 -22.86 4.76
N TYR A 139 -10.06 -22.50 3.92
CA TYR A 139 -11.30 -21.86 4.34
C TYR A 139 -12.53 -22.65 3.88
N LYS A 140 -13.45 -22.91 4.82
CA LYS A 140 -14.82 -23.36 4.54
C LYS A 140 -15.76 -22.35 5.18
N VAL A 141 -16.20 -21.37 4.40
CA VAL A 141 -16.89 -20.18 4.90
C VAL A 141 -18.22 -19.99 4.16
N LYS A 142 -19.29 -19.75 4.92
CA LYS A 142 -20.55 -19.21 4.45
C LYS A 142 -20.90 -18.02 5.34
N ALA A 143 -20.75 -16.81 4.81
CA ALA A 143 -20.90 -15.59 5.60
C ALA A 143 -21.58 -14.47 4.79
N GLY A 144 -22.28 -13.59 5.49
CA GLY A 144 -22.71 -12.30 4.99
C GLY A 144 -22.49 -11.27 6.10
N ILE A 145 -22.28 -10.02 5.71
CA ILE A 145 -22.14 -8.89 6.64
C ILE A 145 -23.27 -7.93 6.34
N ASP A 146 -23.97 -7.51 7.40
CA ASP A 146 -25.08 -6.58 7.32
C ASP A 146 -24.74 -5.33 8.12
N ILE A 147 -24.52 -4.22 7.42
CA ILE A 147 -24.19 -2.91 7.98
C ILE A 147 -25.13 -1.91 7.30
N ALA A 148 -26.09 -1.40 8.06
CA ALA A 148 -27.20 -0.60 7.54
C ALA A 148 -26.76 0.68 6.82
N ASP A 149 -25.62 1.27 7.23
CA ASP A 149 -25.06 2.52 6.73
C ASP A 149 -23.77 2.31 5.91
N ALA A 150 -23.54 1.11 5.38
CA ALA A 150 -22.40 0.85 4.53
C ALA A 150 -22.44 1.76 3.28
N PRO A 151 -21.36 2.51 2.97
CA PRO A 151 -21.35 3.49 1.88
C PRO A 151 -21.21 2.86 0.48
N GLY A 152 -21.26 1.53 0.38
CA GLY A 152 -21.05 0.75 -0.83
C GLY A 152 -19.79 -0.11 -0.79
N PRO A 153 -19.34 -0.63 -1.96
CA PRO A 153 -18.18 -1.52 -2.05
C PRO A 153 -16.88 -0.87 -1.58
N VAL A 154 -16.05 -1.65 -0.88
CA VAL A 154 -14.70 -1.22 -0.44
C VAL A 154 -13.65 -1.74 -1.40
N SER A 155 -12.82 -0.83 -1.92
CA SER A 155 -11.74 -1.23 -2.84
C SER A 155 -10.65 -2.00 -2.10
N VAL A 156 -10.13 -3.05 -2.74
CA VAL A 156 -9.04 -3.88 -2.22
C VAL A 156 -7.84 -3.87 -3.16
N LEU A 157 -6.66 -3.54 -2.63
CA LEU A 157 -5.38 -3.58 -3.34
C LEU A 157 -4.50 -4.68 -2.76
N LEU A 158 -3.84 -5.45 -3.61
CA LEU A 158 -2.95 -6.53 -3.19
C LEU A 158 -1.48 -6.11 -3.32
N ALA A 159 -0.71 -6.19 -2.24
CA ALA A 159 0.75 -6.12 -2.34
C ALA A 159 1.28 -7.33 -3.12
N ALA A 160 1.70 -7.08 -4.37
CA ALA A 160 2.15 -8.09 -5.29
C ALA A 160 3.40 -7.63 -6.04
N LEU A 161 4.45 -8.46 -5.97
CA LEU A 161 5.72 -8.25 -6.67
C LEU A 161 6.04 -9.40 -7.63
N GLY A 162 5.77 -10.65 -7.23
CA GLY A 162 6.02 -11.83 -8.05
C GLY A 162 4.88 -12.12 -9.06
N PRO A 163 5.17 -12.80 -10.19
CA PRO A 163 4.18 -13.07 -11.24
C PRO A 163 2.89 -13.72 -10.75
N VAL A 164 2.99 -14.71 -9.86
CA VAL A 164 1.81 -15.41 -9.32
C VAL A 164 0.91 -14.45 -8.52
N MET A 165 1.49 -13.57 -7.71
CA MET A 165 0.72 -12.59 -6.93
C MET A 165 0.17 -11.48 -7.81
N LEU A 166 0.90 -11.06 -8.86
CA LEU A 166 0.41 -10.08 -9.83
C LEU A 166 -0.78 -10.61 -10.63
N ASN A 167 -0.74 -11.89 -10.99
CA ASN A 167 -1.89 -12.57 -11.60
C ASN A 167 -3.10 -12.59 -10.66
N LEU A 168 -2.90 -12.88 -9.37
CA LEU A 168 -3.96 -12.79 -8.37
C LEU A 168 -4.49 -11.36 -8.21
N ALA A 169 -3.60 -10.37 -8.17
CA ALA A 169 -3.98 -8.96 -8.03
C ALA A 169 -4.87 -8.52 -9.18
N GLY A 170 -4.45 -8.75 -10.44
CA GLY A 170 -5.25 -8.37 -11.62
C GLY A 170 -6.56 -9.15 -11.71
N ALA A 171 -6.56 -10.45 -11.39
CA ALA A 171 -7.74 -11.27 -11.51
C ALA A 171 -8.77 -11.06 -10.38
N LEU A 172 -8.34 -10.76 -9.15
CA LEU A 172 -9.21 -10.82 -7.95
C LEU A 172 -9.25 -9.54 -7.09
N ALA A 173 -8.33 -8.59 -7.26
CA ALA A 173 -8.26 -7.33 -6.51
C ALA A 173 -8.38 -6.11 -7.45
N ASP A 174 -8.67 -4.92 -6.94
CA ASP A 174 -8.83 -3.73 -7.80
C ASP A 174 -7.50 -3.17 -8.30
N GLY A 175 -6.39 -3.73 -7.83
CA GLY A 175 -5.06 -3.29 -8.20
C GLY A 175 -3.95 -3.88 -7.36
N THR A 176 -2.75 -3.31 -7.51
CA THR A 176 -1.56 -3.62 -6.71
C THR A 176 -1.05 -2.39 -5.97
N ILE A 177 -0.41 -2.64 -4.84
CA ILE A 177 0.35 -1.65 -4.10
C ILE A 177 1.76 -2.14 -3.83
N THR A 178 2.75 -1.47 -4.40
CA THR A 178 4.16 -1.88 -4.33
C THR A 178 4.94 -1.04 -3.34
N TRP A 179 6.07 -1.58 -2.90
CA TRP A 179 7.04 -0.87 -2.08
C TRP A 179 8.45 -1.18 -2.59
N LEU A 180 9.34 -0.19 -2.62
CA LEU A 180 10.74 -0.33 -3.04
C LEU A 180 10.89 -1.03 -4.39
N THR A 181 10.01 -0.68 -5.33
CA THR A 181 9.99 -1.27 -6.68
C THR A 181 10.33 -0.17 -7.67
N GLY A 182 11.54 -0.21 -8.20
CA GLY A 182 12.07 0.84 -9.08
C GLY A 182 11.37 0.92 -10.44
N PHE A 183 11.74 1.93 -11.20
CA PHE A 183 11.08 2.29 -12.46
C PHE A 183 11.14 1.16 -13.49
N ASN A 184 12.28 0.48 -13.64
CA ASN A 184 12.44 -0.55 -14.67
C ASN A 184 11.55 -1.76 -14.39
N THR A 185 11.39 -2.11 -13.11
CA THR A 185 10.55 -3.20 -12.65
C THR A 185 9.08 -2.83 -12.74
N LEU A 186 8.71 -1.59 -12.39
CA LEU A 186 7.36 -1.10 -12.62
C LEU A 186 6.98 -1.21 -14.10
N GLU A 187 7.83 -0.69 -14.98
CA GLU A 187 7.64 -0.62 -16.43
C GLU A 187 7.62 -1.99 -17.11
N LYS A 188 8.63 -2.82 -16.85
CA LYS A 188 8.87 -4.04 -17.63
C LYS A 188 8.25 -5.28 -16.99
N HIS A 189 7.84 -5.21 -15.73
CA HIS A 189 7.39 -6.37 -14.97
C HIS A 189 6.03 -6.16 -14.29
N ILE A 190 5.86 -5.13 -13.45
CA ILE A 190 4.61 -4.95 -12.68
C ILE A 190 3.43 -4.58 -13.58
N THR A 191 3.51 -3.43 -14.26
CA THR A 191 2.42 -2.89 -15.08
C THR A 191 1.95 -3.86 -16.17
N PRO A 192 2.82 -4.46 -17.00
CA PRO A 192 2.36 -5.36 -18.05
C PRO A 192 1.71 -6.64 -17.50
N LEU A 193 2.24 -7.22 -16.42
CA LEU A 193 1.70 -8.46 -15.86
C LEU A 193 0.33 -8.26 -15.22
N ILE A 194 0.15 -7.23 -14.40
CA ILE A 194 -1.14 -7.00 -13.74
C ILE A 194 -2.21 -6.56 -14.74
N THR A 195 -1.85 -5.72 -15.72
CA THR A 195 -2.78 -5.28 -16.77
C THR A 195 -3.25 -6.44 -17.62
N ARG A 196 -2.33 -7.33 -18.01
CA ARG A 196 -2.67 -8.58 -18.68
C ARG A 196 -3.60 -9.44 -17.83
N ALA A 197 -3.29 -9.66 -16.56
CA ALA A 197 -4.10 -10.49 -15.68
C ALA A 197 -5.52 -9.93 -15.49
N ALA A 198 -5.68 -8.61 -15.35
CA ALA A 198 -6.98 -7.96 -15.27
C ALA A 198 -7.78 -8.13 -16.56
N ARG A 199 -7.15 -7.88 -17.71
CA ARG A 199 -7.79 -8.06 -19.02
C ARG A 199 -8.21 -9.50 -19.27
N ASP A 200 -7.33 -10.47 -19.00
CA ASP A 200 -7.58 -11.89 -19.20
C ASP A 200 -8.72 -12.39 -18.26
N ALA A 201 -8.95 -11.69 -17.14
CA ALA A 201 -10.08 -11.92 -16.23
C ALA A 201 -11.34 -11.10 -16.56
N GLY A 202 -11.36 -10.33 -17.66
CA GLY A 202 -12.49 -9.49 -18.06
C GLY A 202 -12.76 -8.29 -17.14
N ARG A 203 -11.73 -7.79 -16.45
CA ARG A 203 -11.84 -6.68 -15.49
C ARG A 203 -11.34 -5.36 -16.06
N SER A 204 -11.73 -4.27 -15.40
CA SER A 204 -11.21 -2.93 -15.70
C SER A 204 -9.70 -2.84 -15.50
N ALA A 205 -9.09 -1.80 -16.06
CA ALA A 205 -7.68 -1.52 -15.83
C ALA A 205 -7.38 -1.43 -14.32
N PRO A 206 -6.32 -2.12 -13.84
CA PRO A 206 -6.03 -2.19 -12.42
C PRO A 206 -5.44 -0.86 -11.91
N ARG A 207 -5.73 -0.52 -10.66
CA ARG A 207 -5.02 0.53 -9.93
C ARG A 207 -3.59 0.07 -9.65
N ILE A 208 -2.60 0.90 -9.93
CA ILE A 208 -1.18 0.61 -9.69
C ILE A 208 -0.65 1.70 -8.76
N VAL A 209 -0.51 1.35 -7.47
CA VAL A 209 0.03 2.23 -6.45
C VAL A 209 1.52 1.94 -6.28
N ALA A 210 2.38 2.86 -6.71
CA ALA A 210 3.83 2.74 -6.58
C ALA A 210 4.33 3.45 -5.32
N GLY A 211 4.85 2.69 -4.35
CA GLY A 211 5.48 3.24 -3.15
C GLY A 211 7.00 3.31 -3.29
N LEU A 212 7.57 4.51 -3.19
CA LEU A 212 9.03 4.72 -3.13
C LEU A 212 9.40 5.78 -2.08
N PRO A 213 10.60 5.68 -1.49
CA PRO A 213 11.19 6.80 -0.77
C PRO A 213 11.38 7.98 -1.71
N ILE A 214 11.04 9.18 -1.24
CA ILE A 214 11.26 10.43 -1.98
C ILE A 214 11.69 11.53 -1.02
N LEU A 215 12.67 12.33 -1.43
CA LEU A 215 13.16 13.45 -0.65
C LEU A 215 13.72 14.57 -1.52
N LEU A 216 13.23 15.79 -1.29
CA LEU A 216 13.83 17.01 -1.83
C LEU A 216 15.08 17.37 -0.99
N THR A 217 16.26 17.26 -1.60
CA THR A 217 17.54 17.47 -0.92
C THR A 217 18.62 17.97 -1.86
N SER A 218 19.52 18.81 -1.35
CA SER A 218 20.77 19.19 -2.01
C SER A 218 21.90 18.18 -1.75
N ASP A 219 21.69 17.23 -0.84
CA ASP A 219 22.65 16.18 -0.48
C ASP A 219 21.99 14.80 -0.63
N PRO A 220 21.87 14.29 -1.86
CA PRO A 220 21.25 13.00 -2.13
C PRO A 220 22.08 11.82 -1.59
N ASP A 221 23.39 11.97 -1.43
CA ASP A 221 24.26 10.89 -0.98
C ASP A 221 24.11 10.62 0.51
N ASN A 222 24.09 11.67 1.34
CA ASN A 222 23.77 11.53 2.76
C ASN A 222 22.35 10.99 2.98
N ALA A 223 21.38 11.47 2.18
CA ALA A 223 20.01 10.96 2.21
C ALA A 223 19.96 9.46 1.91
N ARG A 224 20.70 9.01 0.88
CA ARG A 224 20.79 7.60 0.50
C ARG A 224 21.45 6.75 1.58
N GLN A 225 22.53 7.23 2.19
CA GLN A 225 23.19 6.52 3.31
C GLN A 225 22.26 6.37 4.52
N SER A 226 21.47 7.41 4.83
CA SER A 226 20.48 7.36 5.91
C SER A 226 19.37 6.35 5.60
N LEU A 227 18.85 6.34 4.37
CA LEU A 227 17.87 5.36 3.92
C LEU A 227 18.43 3.94 3.90
N ALA A 228 19.69 3.73 3.52
CA ALA A 228 20.32 2.42 3.51
C ALA A 228 20.32 1.79 4.91
N LYS A 229 20.52 2.59 5.97
CA LYS A 229 20.41 2.11 7.36
C LYS A 229 18.98 1.72 7.72
N GLN A 230 17.99 2.54 7.37
CA GLN A 230 16.58 2.32 7.71
C GLN A 230 15.96 1.16 6.93
N LEU A 231 16.37 0.97 5.67
CA LEU A 231 15.80 0.00 4.75
C LEU A 231 16.61 -1.30 4.68
N LYS A 232 17.70 -1.43 5.44
CA LYS A 232 18.59 -2.59 5.45
C LYS A 232 17.85 -3.92 5.64
N PHE A 233 16.77 -3.92 6.41
CA PHE A 233 15.95 -5.12 6.59
C PHE A 233 15.38 -5.67 5.26
N TYR A 234 15.01 -4.79 4.33
CA TYR A 234 14.46 -5.18 3.03
C TYR A 234 15.51 -5.78 2.10
N ASP A 235 16.79 -5.48 2.29
CA ASP A 235 17.87 -5.96 1.44
C ASP A 235 17.97 -7.50 1.43
N ALA A 236 17.66 -8.14 2.56
CA ALA A 236 17.76 -9.60 2.72
C ALA A 236 16.44 -10.32 2.40
N LEU A 237 15.32 -9.61 2.23
CA LEU A 237 14.02 -10.23 2.02
C LEU A 237 13.90 -10.72 0.56
N PRO A 238 13.64 -12.02 0.30
CA PRO A 238 13.70 -12.58 -1.06
C PRO A 238 12.83 -11.86 -2.09
N SER A 239 11.63 -11.41 -1.69
CA SER A 239 10.71 -10.70 -2.58
C SER A 239 11.24 -9.34 -3.02
N TYR A 240 11.91 -8.61 -2.13
CA TYR A 240 12.49 -7.30 -2.42
C TYR A 240 13.84 -7.42 -3.13
N ARG A 241 14.68 -8.39 -2.72
CA ARG A 241 15.92 -8.70 -3.41
C ARG A 241 15.68 -8.98 -4.89
N ALA A 242 14.67 -9.79 -5.21
CA ALA A 242 14.30 -10.04 -6.60
C ALA A 242 13.90 -8.77 -7.38
N MET A 243 13.33 -7.75 -6.73
CA MET A 243 13.03 -6.47 -7.39
C MET A 243 14.29 -5.64 -7.58
N MET A 244 15.18 -5.59 -6.57
CA MET A 244 16.47 -4.91 -6.68
C MET A 244 17.34 -5.50 -7.79
N ASP A 245 17.38 -6.83 -7.93
CA ASP A 245 18.13 -7.50 -9.00
C ASP A 245 17.62 -7.11 -10.40
N ARG A 246 16.31 -6.86 -10.54
CA ARG A 246 15.71 -6.35 -11.80
C ARG A 246 16.05 -4.90 -12.08
N GLU A 247 16.30 -4.11 -11.05
CA GLU A 247 16.78 -2.73 -11.17
C GLU A 247 18.29 -2.63 -11.39
N GLY A 248 19.05 -3.70 -11.11
CA GLY A 248 20.50 -3.60 -10.96
C GLY A 248 20.92 -2.82 -9.70
N ALA A 249 20.04 -2.75 -8.69
CA ALA A 249 20.25 -2.05 -7.44
C ALA A 249 21.01 -2.91 -6.42
N ALA A 250 21.97 -2.33 -5.71
CA ALA A 250 22.70 -3.03 -4.66
C ALA A 250 21.87 -3.10 -3.37
N SER A 251 21.11 -2.06 -3.08
CA SER A 251 20.31 -1.89 -1.87
C SER A 251 18.93 -1.29 -2.15
N ALA A 252 18.03 -1.43 -1.20
CA ALA A 252 16.69 -0.85 -1.27
C ALA A 252 16.75 0.68 -1.39
N ALA A 253 17.76 1.32 -0.81
CA ALA A 253 17.96 2.76 -0.88
C ALA A 253 18.28 3.25 -2.31
N ASP A 254 18.78 2.39 -3.19
CA ASP A 254 19.07 2.76 -4.59
C ASP A 254 17.79 2.92 -5.43
N THR A 255 16.63 2.52 -4.89
CA THR A 255 15.32 2.75 -5.51
C THR A 255 14.71 4.12 -5.17
N ALA A 256 15.34 4.87 -4.27
CA ALA A 256 14.81 6.14 -3.76
C ALA A 256 14.93 7.29 -4.79
N ILE A 257 13.95 8.18 -4.76
CA ILE A 257 13.92 9.42 -5.55
C ILE A 257 14.53 10.54 -4.70
N LEU A 258 15.80 10.87 -4.91
CA LEU A 258 16.57 11.80 -4.09
C LEU A 258 17.22 12.88 -4.95
N GLY A 259 16.98 14.15 -4.64
CA GLY A 259 17.64 15.26 -5.31
C GLY A 259 16.84 16.56 -5.27
N GLY A 260 17.19 17.49 -6.14
CA GLY A 260 16.44 18.73 -6.35
C GLY A 260 15.17 18.53 -7.19
N GLU A 261 14.41 19.60 -7.37
CA GLU A 261 13.09 19.56 -8.04
C GLU A 261 13.12 18.94 -9.43
N ASN A 262 14.13 19.23 -10.25
CA ASN A 262 14.26 18.65 -11.60
C ASN A 262 14.35 17.11 -11.59
N VAL A 263 15.02 16.53 -10.57
CA VAL A 263 15.14 15.07 -10.43
C VAL A 263 13.80 14.48 -10.03
N LEU A 264 13.11 15.11 -9.08
CA LEU A 264 11.80 14.65 -8.62
C LEU A 264 10.73 14.82 -9.72
N ASP A 265 10.77 15.91 -10.48
CA ASP A 265 9.86 16.17 -11.62
C ASP A 265 10.02 15.09 -12.70
N ALA A 266 11.26 14.78 -13.09
CA ALA A 266 11.56 13.73 -14.04
C ALA A 266 11.09 12.34 -13.54
N ALA A 267 11.27 12.06 -12.25
CA ALA A 267 10.79 10.83 -11.64
C ALA A 267 9.24 10.73 -11.64
N LEU A 268 8.54 11.80 -11.26
CA LEU A 268 7.08 11.85 -11.27
C LEU A 268 6.51 11.73 -12.69
N ALA A 269 7.14 12.37 -13.67
CA ALA A 269 6.79 12.21 -15.08
C ALA A 269 6.97 10.75 -15.54
N ARG A 270 8.12 10.14 -15.23
CA ARG A 270 8.39 8.74 -15.59
C ARG A 270 7.38 7.76 -14.98
N LEU A 271 6.95 7.96 -13.73
CA LEU A 271 5.90 7.13 -13.12
C LEU A 271 4.58 7.24 -13.90
N ARG A 272 4.19 8.45 -14.31
CA ARG A 272 2.99 8.67 -15.14
C ARG A 272 3.09 7.93 -16.46
N ASP A 273 4.23 8.04 -17.15
CA ASP A 273 4.45 7.39 -18.45
C ASP A 273 4.42 5.86 -18.38
N ILE A 274 4.90 5.30 -17.26
CA ILE A 274 4.83 3.86 -16.97
C ILE A 274 3.39 3.36 -16.78
N GLY A 275 2.42 4.26 -16.54
CA GLY A 275 1.04 3.90 -16.24
C GLY A 275 0.76 3.69 -14.75
N VAL A 276 1.60 4.23 -13.87
CA VAL A 276 1.30 4.27 -12.42
C VAL A 276 0.09 5.18 -12.20
N THR A 277 -0.94 4.65 -11.52
CA THR A 277 -2.17 5.40 -11.25
C THR A 277 -2.03 6.27 -10.00
N ASP A 278 -1.25 5.80 -9.03
CA ASP A 278 -1.04 6.47 -7.75
C ASP A 278 0.43 6.36 -7.33
N PHE A 279 1.06 7.49 -7.03
CA PHE A 279 2.36 7.51 -6.39
C PHE A 279 2.18 7.68 -4.88
N ARG A 280 2.67 6.72 -4.09
CA ARG A 280 2.69 6.80 -2.62
C ARG A 280 4.07 7.23 -2.17
N ALA A 281 4.22 8.54 -1.93
CA ALA A 281 5.43 9.14 -1.39
C ALA A 281 5.70 8.68 0.04
N SER A 282 6.81 7.97 0.25
CA SER A 282 7.36 7.72 1.58
C SER A 282 8.43 8.76 1.86
N ILE A 283 8.08 9.76 2.66
CA ILE A 283 8.98 10.86 3.00
C ILE A 283 9.64 10.49 4.33
N THR A 284 10.96 10.37 4.32
CA THR A 284 11.76 10.16 5.53
C THR A 284 12.39 11.49 5.93
N SER A 285 12.30 11.87 7.21
CA SER A 285 13.09 12.97 7.73
C SER A 285 14.54 12.56 7.91
N ILE A 286 15.46 13.30 7.30
CA ILE A 286 16.91 13.18 7.54
C ILE A 286 17.45 14.37 8.36
N GLY A 287 16.55 15.03 9.09
CA GLY A 287 16.84 16.24 9.87
C GLY A 287 16.33 17.52 9.21
N GLY A 288 16.30 18.60 10.01
CA GLY A 288 15.80 19.92 9.60
C GLY A 288 14.34 19.89 9.15
N ASP A 289 14.03 20.71 8.16
CA ASP A 289 12.71 20.88 7.53
C ASP A 289 12.53 20.01 6.26
N SER A 290 13.43 19.04 6.02
CA SER A 290 13.48 18.25 4.78
C SER A 290 12.16 17.54 4.45
N GLU A 291 11.47 17.02 5.45
CA GLU A 291 10.14 16.44 5.31
C GLU A 291 9.12 17.48 4.84
N GLN A 292 9.04 18.63 5.51
CA GLN A 292 8.09 19.69 5.18
C GLN A 292 8.34 20.27 3.80
N ARG A 293 9.59 20.56 3.44
CA ARG A 293 9.95 21.03 2.09
C ARG A 293 9.56 20.02 1.00
N THR A 294 9.72 18.73 1.27
CA THR A 294 9.30 17.68 0.33
C THR A 294 7.78 17.61 0.21
N ILE A 295 7.05 17.78 1.31
CA ILE A 295 5.57 17.85 1.30
C ILE A 295 5.10 19.06 0.50
N ASP A 296 5.66 20.25 0.75
CA ASP A 296 5.29 21.49 0.07
C ASP A 296 5.56 21.40 -1.43
N TYR A 297 6.72 20.86 -1.80
CA TYR A 297 7.04 20.55 -3.20
C TYR A 297 6.01 19.59 -3.81
N LEU A 298 5.68 18.47 -3.15
CA LEU A 298 4.70 17.52 -3.70
C LEU A 298 3.29 18.12 -3.79
N ALA A 299 2.90 18.96 -2.83
CA ALA A 299 1.63 19.67 -2.84
C ALA A 299 1.53 20.62 -4.05
N SER A 300 2.64 21.23 -4.47
CA SER A 300 2.70 22.07 -5.68
C SER A 300 2.50 21.29 -7.00
N LYS A 301 2.49 19.95 -6.96
CA LYS A 301 2.36 19.06 -8.13
C LYS A 301 1.00 18.34 -8.22
N LEU A 302 0.07 18.66 -7.31
CA LEU A 302 -1.29 18.10 -7.26
C LEU A 302 -2.18 18.73 -8.33
#